data_AF-A0A1W1UQG0-F1
#
_entry.id   AF-A0A1W1UQG0-F1
#
_cell.length_a   1.000
_cell.length_b   1.000
_cell.length_c   1.000
_cell.angle_alpha   90.00
_cell.angle_beta   90.00
_cell.angle_gamma   90.00
#
_symmetry.space_group_name_H-M   'P 1'
#
loop_
_entity.id
_entity.type
_entity.pdbx_description
1 polymer ?
#
loop_
_entity_poly.entity_id
_entity_poly.type
_entity_poly.pdbx_seq_one_letter_code
_entity_poly.pdbx_strand_id
1 'polypeptide(L)' 'MTVSPLPTGSCPDLTSFVGDTGRFHVCPTTGGLHVTIQRYDGPPHSMLLDREQALALLHVLQRSYPEQG' A
#
# COMPACT_ATOMS: atom_id res chain seq x y z
N MET A 1 2.55 -25.98 -4.93
CA MET A 1 3.02 -24.58 -4.82
C MET A 1 1.88 -23.70 -5.30
N THR A 2 1.15 -23.09 -4.38
CA THR A 2 -0.02 -22.26 -4.73
C THR A 2 0.49 -20.85 -4.97
N VAL A 3 0.70 -20.51 -6.24
CA VAL A 3 1.02 -19.15 -6.66
C VAL A 3 -0.29 -18.36 -6.54
N SER A 4 -0.42 -17.54 -5.50
CA SER A 4 -1.54 -16.60 -5.41
C SER A 4 -1.53 -15.72 -6.67
N PRO A 5 -2.64 -15.65 -7.43
CA PRO A 5 -2.67 -14.86 -8.65
C PRO A 5 -2.46 -13.39 -8.29
N LEU A 6 -1.45 -12.79 -8.91
CA LEU A 6 -1.24 -11.35 -8.87
C LEU A 6 -2.51 -10.69 -9.45
N PRO A 7 -3.17 -9.77 -8.73
CA PRO A 7 -4.39 -9.15 -9.24
C PRO A 7 -4.09 -8.43 -10.56
N THR A 8 -4.73 -8.88 -11.63
CA THR A 8 -4.59 -8.38 -13.02
C THR A 8 -5.35 -7.08 -13.29
N GLY A 9 -5.80 -6.39 -12.24
CA GLY A 9 -6.34 -5.04 -12.39
C GLY A 9 -5.20 -4.06 -12.66
N SER A 10 -5.24 -3.35 -13.78
CA SER A 10 -4.30 -2.26 -14.04
C SER A 10 -4.36 -1.28 -12.87
N CYS A 11 -3.27 -1.18 -12.10
CA CYS A 11 -3.13 -0.12 -11.10
C CYS A 11 -3.18 1.23 -11.81
N PRO A 12 -4.20 2.09 -11.59
CA PRO A 12 -4.07 3.51 -11.89
C PRO A 12 -2.90 4.10 -11.09
N ASP A 13 -2.39 5.25 -11.56
CA ASP A 13 -1.15 5.94 -11.14
C ASP A 13 -0.60 5.48 -9.79
N LEU A 14 0.34 4.54 -9.87
CA LEU A 14 1.06 4.00 -8.73
C LEU A 14 1.82 5.13 -8.03
N THR A 15 1.37 5.50 -6.83
CA THR A 15 2.13 6.46 -6.03
C THR A 15 3.25 5.71 -5.31
N SER A 16 4.48 6.14 -5.56
CA SER A 16 5.68 5.49 -5.01
C SER A 16 6.45 6.48 -4.14
N PHE A 17 6.75 6.07 -2.91
CA PHE A 17 7.55 6.81 -1.96
C PHE A 17 8.85 6.04 -1.73
N VAL A 18 9.98 6.72 -1.88
CA VAL A 18 11.31 6.13 -1.68
C VAL A 18 11.87 6.66 -0.38
N GLY A 19 12.35 5.75 0.46
CA GLY A 19 13.10 6.08 1.67
C GLY A 19 14.46 5.39 1.70
N ASP A 20 15.25 5.68 2.72
CA ASP A 20 16.62 5.15 2.85
C ASP A 20 16.66 3.62 2.97
N THR A 21 15.60 3.02 3.50
CA THR A 21 15.52 1.58 3.79
C THR A 21 14.69 0.79 2.79
N GLY A 22 14.07 1.46 1.80
CA GLY A 22 13.24 0.79 0.81
C GLY A 22 12.27 1.70 0.08
N ARG A 23 11.21 1.07 -0.44
CA ARG A 23 10.16 1.70 -1.23
C ARG A 23 8.79 1.31 -0.69
N PHE A 24 7.90 2.28 -0.70
CA PHE A 24 6.49 2.13 -0.35
C PHE A 24 5.65 2.47 -1.57
N HIS A 25 4.86 1.52 -2.03
CA HIS A 25 4.01 1.67 -3.21
C HIS A 25 2.55 1.60 -2.79
N VAL A 26 1.76 2.53 -3.32
CA VAL A 26 0.32 2.62 -3.08
C VAL A 26 -0.38 2.67 -4.42
N CYS A 27 -1.29 1.72 -4.62
CA CYS A 27 -2.10 1.62 -5.82
C CYS A 27 -3.58 1.56 -5.44
N PRO A 28 -4.40 2.54 -5.88
CA PRO A 28 -5.85 2.44 -5.80
C PRO A 28 -6.34 1.28 -6.66
N THR A 29 -7.31 0.53 -6.18
CA THR A 29 -7.99 -0.54 -6.94
C THR A 29 -9.49 -0.31 -6.94
N THR A 30 -10.25 -1.01 -7.78
CA THR A 30 -11.72 -0.92 -7.77
C THR A 30 -12.35 -1.37 -6.45
N GLY A 31 -11.64 -2.18 -5.65
CA GLY A 31 -12.11 -2.71 -4.36
C GLY A 31 -11.53 -2.03 -3.12
N GLY A 32 -10.59 -1.09 -3.27
CA GLY A 32 -9.86 -0.51 -2.14
C GLY A 32 -8.43 -0.11 -2.51
N LEU A 33 -7.44 -0.58 -1.75
CA LEU A 33 -6.05 -0.14 -1.85
C LEU A 33 -5.10 -1.34 -1.87
N HIS A 34 -4.22 -1.41 -2.88
CA HIS A 34 -3.10 -2.34 -2.88
C HIS A 34 -1.83 -1.62 -2.41
N VAL A 35 -1.21 -2.14 -1.36
CA VAL A 35 -0.02 -1.57 -0.73
C VAL A 35 1.12 -2.56 -0.83
N THR A 36 2.29 -2.09 -1.27
CA THR A 36 3.52 -2.89 -1.31
C THR A 36 4.64 -2.18 -0.56
N ILE A 37 5.26 -2.89 0.36
CA ILE A 37 6.46 -2.47 1.08
C ILE A 37 7.63 -3.30 0.56
N GLN A 38 8.59 -2.65 -0.10
CA GLN A 38 9.80 -3.30 -0.59
C GLN A 38 11.02 -2.77 0.16
N ARG A 39 11.51 -3.53 1.12
CA ARG A 39 12.81 -3.23 1.76
C ARG A 39 13.95 -3.64 0.83
N TYR A 40 15.09 -2.95 0.89
CA TYR A 40 16.25 -3.31 0.07
C TYR A 40 16.94 -4.60 0.51
N ASP A 41 16.77 -4.98 1.78
CA ASP A 41 17.38 -6.15 2.42
C ASP A 41 16.48 -7.40 2.40
N GLY A 42 15.35 -7.37 1.68
CA GLY A 42 14.40 -8.47 1.75
C GLY A 42 13.37 -8.52 0.61
N PRO A 43 12.52 -9.56 0.60
CA PRO A 43 11.46 -9.67 -0.37
C PRO A 43 10.38 -8.59 -0.18
N PRO A 44 9.67 -8.20 -1.24
CA PRO A 44 8.54 -7.29 -1.13
C PRO A 44 7.39 -7.94 -0.36
N HIS A 45 6.71 -7.15 0.45
CA HIS A 45 5.51 -7.54 1.18
C HIS A 45 4.32 -6.74 0.66
N SER A 46 3.29 -7.45 0.19
CA SER A 46 2.10 -6.82 -0.38
C SER A 46 0.85 -7.16 0.41
N MET A 47 -0.06 -6.19 0.49
CA MET A 47 -1.34 -6.33 1.16
C MET A 47 -2.42 -5.63 0.34
N LEU A 48 -3.55 -6.30 0.15
CA LEU A 48 -4.76 -5.69 -0.39
C LEU A 48 -5.66 -5.31 0.79
N LEU A 49 -6.02 -4.04 0.86
CA LEU A 49 -7.00 -3.49 1.78
C LEU A 49 -8.30 -3.28 1.02
N ASP A 50 -9.41 -3.75 1.57
CA ASP A 50 -10.71 -3.31 1.09
C ASP A 50 -10.96 -1.83 1.42
N ARG A 51 -12.06 -1.29 0.92
CA ARG A 51 -12.47 0.09 1.16
C ARG A 51 -12.53 0.46 2.65
N GLU A 52 -13.15 -0.36 3.49
CA GLU A 52 -13.36 -0.05 4.90
C GLU A 52 -12.04 -0.12 5.67
N GLN A 53 -11.19 -1.10 5.35
CA GLN A 53 -9.84 -1.22 5.90
C GLN A 53 -8.96 -0.04 5.49
N ALA A 54 -9.04 0.41 4.24
CA ALA A 54 -8.30 1.58 3.77
C ALA A 54 -8.76 2.87 4.48
N LEU A 55 -10.07 3.04 4.71
CA LEU A 55 -10.61 4.17 5.48
C LEU A 55 -10.17 4.11 6.95
N ALA A 56 -10.20 2.93 7.56
CA ALA A 56 -9.72 2.74 8.93
C ALA A 56 -8.23 3.08 9.06
N LEU A 57 -7.41 2.65 8.09
CA LEU A 57 -5.99 3.01 8.04
C LEU A 57 -5.80 4.53 7.94
N LEU A 58 -6.55 5.20 7.07
CA LEU A 58 -6.47 6.66 6.93
C LEU A 58 -6.78 7.37 8.27
N HIS A 59 -7.83 6.95 8.97
CA HIS A 59 -8.16 7.51 10.29
C HIS A 59 -7.06 7.29 11.33
N VAL A 60 -6.39 6.13 11.32
CA VAL A 60 -5.26 5.86 12.22
C VAL A 60 -4.07 6.76 11.88
N LEU A 61 -3.76 6.94 10.59
CA LEU A 61 -2.67 7.78 10.13
C LEU A 61 -2.90 9.25 10.48
N GLN A 62 -4.10 9.78 10.24
CA GLN A 62 -4.47 11.16 10.58
C GLN A 62 -4.35 11.45 12.09
N ARG A 63 -4.65 10.47 12.94
CA ARG A 63 -4.48 10.61 14.40
C ARG A 63 -3.02 10.52 14.84
N SER A 64 -2.23 9.69 14.17
CA SER A 64 -0.82 9.45 14.49
C SER A 64 0.10 10.55 13.96
N TYR A 65 -0.28 11.14 12.84
CA TYR A 65 0.43 12.21 12.14
C TYR A 65 -0.55 13.35 11.86
N PRO A 66 -1.01 14.07 12.90
CA PRO A 66 -1.80 15.27 12.67
C PRO A 66 -0.96 16.24 11.84
N GLU A 67 -1.55 16.82 10.80
CA GLU A 67 -0.91 17.86 9.99
C GLU A 67 -0.33 18.91 10.96
N GLN A 68 1.00 19.05 10.99
CA GLN A 68 1.61 20.20 11.65
C GLN A 68 1.26 21.40 10.79
N GLY A 69 0.24 22.16 11.22
CA GLY A 69 -0.13 23.44 10.62
C GLY A 69 0.99 24.45 10.69
#